data_AF-A0A8S3EJQ8-F1
#
_entry.id   AF-A0A8S3EJQ8-F1
#
_cell.length_a   1.000
_cell.length_b   1.000
_cell.length_c   1.000
_cell.angle_alpha   90.00
_cell.angle_beta   90.00
_cell.angle_gamma   90.00
#
_symmetry.space_group_name_H-M   'P 1'
#
loop_
_entity.id
_entity.type
_entity.pdbx_description
1 polymer ?
#
loop_
_entity_poly.entity_id
_entity_poly.type
_entity_poly.pdbx_seq_one_letter_code
_entity_poly.pdbx_strand_id
1 'polypeptide(L)'
;NYTDKSAKFKFWVRQTFRLVQIGSTDLVYVIKNDLLLVTHEQIYYRVVDCHVAVGQSGRDKTWAEIKRLYAGIPHQAVSIYINMCDTCQIRRSFPTPISGKPIVSIGFLTRL
;
A
#
# COMPACT_ATOMS: atom_id res chain seq x y z
N ASN A 1 19.68 -16.20 12.07
CA ASN A 1 20.78 -15.50 11.38
C ASN A 1 21.28 -16.32 10.20
N TYR A 2 20.69 -16.12 9.03
CA TYR A 2 21.09 -16.80 7.79
C TYR A 2 21.88 -15.79 6.93
N THR A 3 23.20 -15.78 7.07
CA THR A 3 24.08 -15.08 6.14
C THR A 3 24.74 -16.11 5.23
N ASP A 4 24.03 -16.49 4.17
CA ASP A 4 24.67 -17.23 3.08
C ASP A 4 25.63 -16.29 2.35
N LYS A 5 26.91 -16.67 2.32
CA LYS A 5 27.98 -15.94 1.63
C LYS A 5 28.45 -16.67 0.38
N SER A 6 27.68 -17.63 -0.11
CA SER A 6 27.99 -18.42 -1.30
C SER A 6 28.22 -17.54 -2.54
N ALA A 7 29.04 -18.03 -3.47
CA ALA A 7 29.26 -17.36 -4.74
C ALA A 7 27.95 -17.19 -5.54
N LYS A 8 27.05 -18.18 -5.44
CA LYS A 8 25.71 -18.13 -6.06
C LYS A 8 24.87 -17.00 -5.48
N PHE A 9 24.84 -16.85 -4.16
CA PHE A 9 24.14 -15.74 -3.51
C PHE A 9 24.70 -14.39 -3.92
N LYS A 10 26.03 -14.21 -3.88
CA LYS A 10 26.68 -12.96 -4.31
C LYS A 10 26.38 -12.63 -5.78
N PHE A 11 26.40 -13.63 -6.65
CA PHE A 11 26.05 -13.47 -8.05
C PHE A 11 24.59 -12.99 -8.19
N TRP A 12 23.65 -13.66 -7.52
CA TRP A 12 22.24 -13.26 -7.52
C TRP A 12 22.01 -11.84 -7.01
N VAL A 13 22.63 -11.45 -5.89
CA VAL A 13 22.53 -10.09 -5.33
C VAL A 13 22.96 -9.05 -6.37
N ARG A 14 24.09 -9.25 -7.02
CA ARG A 14 24.62 -8.34 -8.06
C ARG A 14 23.72 -8.22 -9.29
N GLN A 15 22.99 -9.28 -9.62
CA GLN A 15 22.04 -9.28 -10.75
C GLN A 15 20.67 -8.70 -10.37
N THR A 16 20.33 -8.66 -9.08
CA THR A 16 18.98 -8.30 -8.62
C THR A 16 18.91 -6.89 -8.07
N PHE A 17 19.98 -6.40 -7.44
CA PHE A 17 19.96 -5.15 -6.68
C PHE A 17 21.05 -4.17 -7.11
N ARG A 18 20.73 -2.88 -7.02
CA ARG A 18 21.65 -1.76 -7.21
C ARG A 18 21.71 -0.95 -5.92
N LEU A 19 22.92 -0.67 -5.45
CA LEU A 19 23.16 0.23 -4.32
C LEU A 19 23.30 1.66 -4.86
N VAL A 20 22.59 2.61 -4.24
CA VAL A 20 22.64 4.04 -4.55
C VAL A 20 22.88 4.79 -3.25
N GLN A 21 23.94 5.58 -3.20
CA GLN A 21 24.28 6.39 -2.04
C GLN A 21 23.75 7.82 -2.23
N ILE A 22 22.94 8.29 -1.29
CA ILE A 22 22.43 9.66 -1.25
C ILE A 22 22.90 10.30 0.05
N GLY A 23 23.89 11.19 -0.04
CA GLY A 23 24.55 11.76 1.14
C GLY A 23 25.20 10.66 2.00
N SER A 24 24.77 10.54 3.25
CA SER A 24 25.22 9.50 4.19
C SER A 24 24.30 8.28 4.25
N THR A 25 23.34 8.14 3.34
CA THR A 25 22.35 7.07 3.36
C THR A 25 22.50 6.16 2.14
N ASP A 26 22.56 4.86 2.40
CA ASP A 26 22.57 3.82 1.39
C ASP A 26 21.15 3.34 1.08
N LEU A 27 20.76 3.40 -0.19
CA LEU A 27 19.48 2.93 -0.70
C LEU A 27 19.69 1.74 -1.63
N VAL A 28 18.83 0.72 -1.50
CA VAL A 28 18.88 -0.47 -2.35
C VAL A 28 17.69 -0.47 -3.28
N TYR A 29 17.94 -0.55 -4.58
CA TYR A 29 16.91 -0.64 -5.60
C TYR A 29 16.88 -2.03 -6.23
N VAL A 30 15.69 -2.52 -6.56
CA VAL A 30 15.52 -3.74 -7.37
C VAL A 30 15.70 -3.38 -8.84
N ILE A 31 16.70 -3.97 -9.51
CA ILE A 31 17.09 -3.60 -10.89
C ILE A 31 15.93 -3.79 -11.88
N LYS A 32 15.14 -4.85 -11.73
CA LYS A 32 14.11 -5.24 -12.71
C LYS A 32 12.99 -4.20 -12.87
N ASN A 33 12.60 -3.53 -11.79
CA ASN A 33 11.44 -2.63 -11.76
C ASN A 33 11.78 -1.24 -11.21
N ASP A 34 13.05 -0.98 -10.90
CA ASP A 34 13.56 0.29 -10.39
C ASP A 34 12.86 0.78 -9.13
N LEU A 35 12.37 -0.15 -8.30
CA LEU A 35 11.69 0.17 -7.04
C LEU A 35 12.66 0.13 -5.85
N LEU A 36 12.42 1.00 -4.88
CA LEU A 36 13.19 1.01 -3.63
C LEU A 36 12.84 -0.23 -2.81
N LEU A 37 13.85 -1.01 -2.44
CA LEU A 37 13.71 -2.14 -1.55
C LEU A 37 13.54 -1.65 -0.11
N VAL A 38 12.43 -2.01 0.51
CA VAL A 38 12.08 -1.61 1.88
C VAL A 38 12.54 -2.69 2.85
N THR A 39 13.27 -2.29 3.90
CA THR A 39 13.65 -3.22 4.98
C THR A 39 12.48 -3.47 5.93
N HIS A 40 12.55 -4.54 6.73
CA HIS A 40 11.47 -4.92 7.63
C HIS A 40 11.06 -3.79 8.59
N GLU A 41 12.03 -3.05 9.11
CA GLU A 41 11.85 -1.93 10.04
C GLU A 41 11.14 -0.73 9.38
N GLN A 42 11.25 -0.60 8.07
CA GLN A 42 10.69 0.50 7.31
C GLN A 42 9.27 0.22 6.81
N ILE A 43 8.83 -1.05 6.78
CA ILE A 43 7.53 -1.46 6.22
C ILE A 43 6.39 -0.63 6.80
N TYR A 44 6.32 -0.51 8.13
CA TYR A 44 5.24 0.22 8.79
C TYR A 44 5.15 1.67 8.30
N TYR A 45 6.26 2.41 8.35
CA TYR A 45 6.30 3.82 7.97
C TYR A 45 5.94 4.02 6.50
N ARG A 46 6.44 3.16 5.60
CA ARG A 46 6.10 3.26 4.16
C ARG A 46 4.63 3.00 3.88
N VAL A 47 4.00 2.06 4.60
CA VAL A 47 2.57 1.81 4.48
C VAL A 47 1.76 3.00 4.97
N VAL A 48 2.15 3.61 6.11
CA VAL A 48 1.51 4.83 6.64
C VAL A 48 1.61 5.97 5.63
N ASP A 49 2.82 6.25 5.12
CA ASP A 49 3.06 7.33 4.14
C ASP A 49 2.19 7.14 2.90
N CYS A 50 2.17 5.94 2.32
CA CYS A 50 1.34 5.63 1.15
C CYS A 50 -0.16 5.77 1.44
N HIS A 51 -0.62 5.31 2.61
CA HIS A 51 -2.03 5.40 2.99
C HIS A 51 -2.48 6.86 3.14
N VAL A 52 -1.66 7.71 3.75
CA VAL A 52 -1.90 9.15 3.85
C VAL A 52 -1.87 9.80 2.47
N ALA A 53 -0.91 9.46 1.62
CA ALA A 53 -0.78 9.99 0.27
C ALA A 53 -2.01 9.72 -0.61
N VAL A 54 -2.66 8.56 -0.45
CA VAL A 54 -3.91 8.24 -1.17
C VAL A 54 -5.18 8.76 -0.46
N GLY A 55 -5.02 9.67 0.50
CA GLY A 55 -6.14 10.31 1.20
C GLY A 55 -6.87 9.38 2.16
N GLN A 56 -6.14 8.48 2.84
CA GLN A 56 -6.69 7.46 3.73
C GLN A 56 -7.73 6.56 3.03
N SER A 57 -7.48 6.29 1.75
CA SER A 57 -8.28 5.36 0.96
C SER A 57 -8.08 3.91 1.41
N GLY A 58 -9.01 3.04 0.99
CA GLY A 58 -8.96 1.62 1.31
C GLY A 58 -7.70 0.88 0.83
N ARG A 59 -7.65 -0.40 1.18
CA ARG A 59 -6.51 -1.31 0.93
C ARG A 59 -6.02 -1.29 -0.50
N ASP A 60 -6.91 -1.39 -1.47
CA ASP A 60 -6.51 -1.63 -2.86
C ASP A 60 -5.84 -0.39 -3.48
N LYS A 61 -6.31 0.81 -3.14
CA LYS A 61 -5.67 2.08 -3.54
C LYS A 61 -4.31 2.26 -2.86
N THR A 62 -4.24 1.96 -1.57
CA THR A 62 -2.97 2.00 -0.81
C THR A 62 -1.95 1.01 -1.40
N TRP A 63 -2.41 -0.20 -1.77
CA TRP A 63 -1.56 -1.21 -2.40
C TRP A 63 -1.08 -0.81 -3.79
N ALA A 64 -1.94 -0.14 -4.58
CA ALA A 64 -1.53 0.40 -5.88
C ALA A 64 -0.38 1.42 -5.73
N GLU A 65 -0.47 2.31 -4.74
CA GLU A 65 0.58 3.30 -4.48
C GLU A 65 1.88 2.65 -3.97
N ILE A 66 1.78 1.66 -3.09
CA ILE A 66 2.94 0.90 -2.61
C ILE A 66 3.66 0.21 -3.78
N LYS A 67 2.92 -0.47 -4.66
CA LYS A 67 3.50 -1.15 -5.83
C LYS A 67 4.17 -0.19 -6.82
N ARG A 68 3.80 1.09 -6.81
CA ARG A 68 4.40 2.12 -7.66
C ARG A 68 5.76 2.58 -7.15
N LEU A 69 5.99 2.49 -5.83
CA LEU A 69 7.15 3.10 -5.17
C LEU A 69 8.16 2.08 -4.61
N TYR A 70 7.67 0.94 -4.13
CA TYR A 70 8.42 0.07 -3.24
C TYR A 70 8.39 -1.40 -3.65
N ALA A 71 9.51 -2.08 -3.39
CA ALA A 71 9.64 -3.53 -3.39
C ALA A 71 9.82 -4.05 -1.96
N GLY A 72 9.45 -5.31 -1.72
CA GLY A 72 9.66 -5.97 -0.41
C GLY A 72 8.56 -5.76 0.62
N ILE A 73 7.52 -4.98 0.33
CA ILE A 73 6.36 -4.82 1.22
C ILE A 73 5.34 -5.94 0.96
N PRO A 74 4.98 -6.76 1.96
CA PRO A 74 3.97 -7.80 1.79
C PRO A 74 2.55 -7.19 1.78
N HIS A 75 1.70 -7.65 0.87
CA HIS A 75 0.29 -7.22 0.78
C HIS A 75 -0.48 -7.40 2.11
N GLN A 76 -0.14 -8.45 2.87
CA GLN A 76 -0.71 -8.71 4.18
C GLN A 76 -0.42 -7.59 5.19
N ALA A 77 0.76 -6.97 5.16
CA ALA A 77 1.08 -5.84 6.04
C ALA A 77 0.15 -4.65 5.77
N VAL A 78 -0.18 -4.37 4.49
CA VAL A 78 -1.14 -3.34 4.11
C VAL A 78 -2.53 -3.66 4.65
N SER A 79 -2.96 -4.92 4.51
CA SER A 79 -4.27 -5.34 5.03
C SER A 79 -4.37 -5.22 6.55
N ILE A 80 -3.32 -5.64 7.26
CA ILE A 80 -3.23 -5.53 8.73
C ILE A 80 -3.31 -4.06 9.14
N TYR A 81 -2.50 -3.20 8.51
CA TYR A 81 -2.50 -1.75 8.80
C TYR A 81 -3.88 -1.11 8.59
N ILE A 82 -4.53 -1.33 7.44
CA ILE A 82 -5.84 -0.74 7.14
C ILE A 82 -6.91 -1.19 8.14
N ASN A 83 -6.83 -2.42 8.62
CA ASN A 83 -7.74 -2.94 9.65
C ASN A 83 -7.50 -2.35 11.04
N MET A 84 -6.32 -1.79 11.30
CA MET A 84 -5.98 -1.10 12.56
C MET A 84 -6.06 0.43 12.45
N CYS A 85 -6.28 0.98 11.26
CA CYS A 85 -6.37 2.43 11.06
C CYS A 85 -7.68 2.99 11.61
N ASP A 86 -7.61 3.84 12.63
CA ASP A 86 -8.78 4.44 13.30
C ASP A 86 -9.70 5.18 12.33
N THR A 87 -9.16 6.02 11.44
CA THR A 87 -9.97 6.76 10.46
C THR A 87 -10.76 5.82 9.55
N CYS A 88 -10.15 4.71 9.14
CA CYS A 88 -10.81 3.70 8.32
C CYS A 88 -11.88 2.94 9.12
N GLN A 89 -11.62 2.60 10.39
CA GLN A 89 -12.60 1.94 11.25
C GLN A 89 -13.81 2.85 11.53
N ILE A 90 -13.58 4.12 11.84
CA ILE A 90 -14.62 5.13 12.05
C ILE A 90 -15.50 5.24 10.78
N ARG A 91 -14.91 5.38 9.59
CA ARG A 91 -15.68 5.46 8.33
C ARG A 91 -16.51 4.21 8.03
N ARG A 92 -16.03 3.02 8.39
CA ARG A 92 -16.77 1.76 8.23
C ARG A 92 -17.93 1.64 9.22
N SER A 93 -17.79 2.21 10.42
CA SER A 93 -18.81 2.14 11.48
C SER A 93 -20.05 2.98 11.19
N PHE A 94 -19.94 3.97 10.30
CA PHE A 94 -21.10 4.68 9.80
C PHE A 94 -21.76 3.85 8.69
N PRO A 95 -23.01 3.37 8.88
CA PRO A 95 -23.75 2.80 7.77
C PRO A 95 -23.82 3.87 6.69
N THR A 96 -23.31 3.57 5.50
CA THR A 96 -23.69 4.35 4.33
C THR A 96 -25.22 4.36 4.32
N PRO A 97 -25.90 5.52 4.25
CA PRO A 97 -27.35 5.52 4.10
C PRO A 97 -27.65 4.58 2.94
N ILE A 98 -28.45 3.54 3.20
CA ILE A 98 -28.96 2.64 2.17
C ILE A 98 -29.41 3.58 1.08
N SER A 99 -28.79 3.50 -0.11
CA SER A 99 -29.10 4.38 -1.24
C SER A 99 -30.60 4.50 -1.33
N GLY A 100 -31.12 5.61 -0.82
CA GLY A 100 -32.53 5.79 -0.62
C GLY A 100 -33.08 6.05 -1.99
N LYS A 101 -33.46 4.99 -2.71
CA LYS A 101 -34.37 5.16 -3.83
C LYS A 101 -35.54 5.95 -3.26
N PRO A 102 -35.80 7.17 -3.73
CA PRO A 102 -36.87 7.96 -3.17
C PRO A 102 -38.17 7.16 -3.32
N ILE A 103 -38.98 7.08 -2.26
CA ILE A 103 -40.25 6.33 -2.20
C ILE A 103 -41.35 7.04 -3.03
N VAL A 104 -40.99 7.98 -3.91
CA VAL A 104 -41.96 8.58 -4.82
C VAL A 104 -42.05 7.70 -6.07
N SER A 105 -43.11 6.90 -6.13
CA SER A 105 -43.49 6.27 -7.39
C SER A 105 -43.81 7.38 -8.39
N ILE A 106 -43.27 7.27 -9.60
CA ILE A 106 -43.49 8.22 -10.70
C ILE A 106 -44.99 8.40 -11.01
N GLY A 107 -45.84 7.47 -10.58
CA GLY A 107 -47.30 7.48 -10.76
C GLY A 107 -48.08 8.45 -9.87
N PHE A 108 -47.44 9.16 -8.94
CA PHE A 108 -48.13 10.21 -8.16
C PHE A 108 -48.22 11.55 -8.93
N LEU A 109 -47.50 11.71 -10.04
CA LEU A 109 -47.46 12.96 -10.82
C LEU A 109 -48.20 12.90 -12.17
N THR A 110 -48.89 11.82 -12.50
CA THR A 110 -49.61 11.65 -13.78
C THR A 110 -51.11 11.92 -13.72
N ARG A 111 -51.58 12.80 -12.82
CA ARG A 111 -52.90 13.42 -12.95
C ARG A 111 -52.78 14.91 -13.26
N LEU A 112 -52.57 15.21 -14.54
CA LEU A 112 -53.07 16.42 -15.20
C LEU A 112 -53.59 16.02 -16.58
#